data_AF-A0A8T3VHT6-F1
#
_entry.id   AF-A0A8T3VHT6-F1
#
_cell.length_a   1.000
_cell.length_b   1.000
_cell.length_c   1.000
_cell.angle_alpha   90.00
_cell.angle_beta   90.00
_cell.angle_gamma   90.00
#
_symmetry.space_group_name_H-M   'P 1'
#
loop_
_entity.id
_entity.type
_entity.pdbx_description
1 polymer ?
#
loop_
_entity_poly.entity_id
_entity_poly.type
_entity_poly.pdbx_seq_one_letter_code
_entity_poly.pdbx_strand_id
1 'polypeptide(L)'
;MDMTLVRIAILIIELAIFMILIIIGKSINKRLEKHNIKILNLEEYFPEEEIHNLRQIFFLIMMGLCFINIIYALIFVNTDQFYLALFDILISLYLAITLDKSSLKNKIILILLVPYGSLTFIVFGFTLISLIDLIHVPIFIYFMMKYYEKFQEYTKSNGLGIAVILLFAIIFVSFLVTQLVENVNPLDSMVMVSNAFTSNGYAVLGKTVGGKLNSLALVWGGYLLSGVATATLTAGILKRYFSEKLKEHDQKIDELKELIEKNNKD
;
A
#
# COMPACT_ATOMS: atom_id res chain seq x y z
N MET A 1 -9.44 45.13 5.10
CA MET A 1 -8.36 44.20 5.47
C MET A 1 -7.75 43.69 4.19
N ASP A 2 -6.43 43.85 4.01
CA ASP A 2 -5.75 43.48 2.77
C ASP A 2 -5.95 41.98 2.48
N MET A 3 -6.48 41.62 1.31
CA MET A 3 -6.74 40.22 0.94
C MET A 3 -5.48 39.35 1.02
N THR A 4 -4.29 39.97 0.88
CA THR A 4 -3.00 39.30 1.01
C THR A 4 -2.73 38.86 2.45
N LEU A 5 -3.00 39.73 3.43
CA LEU A 5 -2.81 39.44 4.86
C LEU A 5 -3.73 38.31 5.32
N VAL A 6 -4.97 38.27 4.82
CA VAL A 6 -5.93 37.21 5.15
C VAL A 6 -5.43 35.84 4.64
N ARG A 7 -4.92 35.77 3.42
CA ARG A 7 -4.38 34.52 2.85
C ARG A 7 -3.16 34.02 3.61
N ILE A 8 -2.25 34.91 4.00
CA ILE A 8 -1.08 34.55 4.81
C ILE A 8 -1.51 34.02 6.18
N ALA A 9 -2.49 34.65 6.81
CA ALA A 9 -3.02 34.19 8.10
C ALA A 9 -3.63 32.78 8.01
N ILE A 10 -4.38 32.49 6.95
CA ILE A 10 -4.97 31.16 6.70
C ILE A 10 -3.88 30.08 6.60
N LEU A 11 -2.84 30.30 5.79
CA LEU A 11 -1.73 29.34 5.63
C LEU A 11 -0.99 29.07 6.95
N ILE A 12 -0.82 30.11 7.78
CA ILE A 12 -0.19 29.96 9.11
C ILE A 12 -1.06 29.12 10.04
N ILE A 13 -2.39 29.33 10.02
CA ILE A 13 -3.33 28.55 10.82
C ILE A 13 -3.33 27.08 10.39
N GLU A 14 -3.34 26.81 9.08
CA GLU A 14 -3.27 25.44 8.54
C GLU A 14 -1.99 24.72 8.94
N LEU A 15 -0.85 25.39 8.82
CA LEU A 15 0.43 24.89 9.29
C LEU A 15 0.38 24.59 10.80
N ALA A 16 -0.16 25.49 11.61
CA ALA A 16 -0.29 25.29 13.04
C ALA A 16 -1.17 24.07 13.40
N ILE A 17 -2.33 23.94 12.75
CA ILE A 17 -3.25 22.80 12.92
C ILE A 17 -2.52 21.49 12.56
N PHE A 18 -1.86 21.44 11.41
CA PHE A 18 -1.16 20.23 10.99
C PHE A 18 -0.01 19.86 11.92
N MET A 19 0.72 20.86 12.43
CA MET A 19 1.78 20.64 13.43
C MET A 19 1.23 20.08 14.75
N ILE A 20 0.06 20.55 15.20
CA ILE A 20 -0.64 19.99 16.35
C ILE A 20 -1.01 18.53 16.10
N LEU A 21 -1.57 18.21 14.93
CA LEU A 21 -1.91 16.83 14.55
C LEU A 21 -0.69 15.91 14.56
N ILE A 22 0.46 16.37 14.04
CA ILE A 22 1.72 15.61 14.08
C ILE A 22 2.15 15.34 15.53
N ILE A 23 2.05 16.32 16.42
CA ILE A 23 2.42 16.17 17.84
C ILE A 23 1.50 15.16 18.53
N ILE A 24 0.20 15.24 18.28
CA ILE A 24 -0.79 14.28 18.81
C ILE A 24 -0.47 12.88 18.29
N GLY A 25 -0.32 12.71 16.98
CA GLY A 25 -0.04 11.41 16.36
C GLY A 25 1.27 10.78 16.85
N LYS A 26 2.34 11.57 17.00
CA LYS A 26 3.59 11.11 17.62
C LYS A 26 3.41 10.68 19.07
N SER A 27 2.60 11.41 19.83
CA SER A 27 2.34 11.10 21.24
C SER A 27 1.57 9.78 21.38
N ILE A 28 0.59 9.54 20.50
CA ILE A 28 -0.14 8.28 20.41
C ILE A 28 0.83 7.14 20.05
N ASN A 29 1.64 7.31 19.00
CA ASN A 29 2.58 6.27 18.58
C ASN A 29 3.55 5.87 19.69
N LYS A 30 4.14 6.85 20.39
CA LYS A 30 5.02 6.58 21.54
C LYS A 30 4.32 5.85 22.68
N ARG A 31 3.04 6.15 22.95
CA ARG A 31 2.27 5.45 23.98
C ARG A 31 2.02 3.99 23.59
N LEU A 32 1.69 3.75 22.32
CA LEU A 32 1.47 2.40 21.79
C LEU A 32 2.75 1.54 21.89
N GLU A 33 3.90 2.10 21.52
CA GLU A 33 5.21 1.43 21.65
C GLU A 33 5.55 1.14 23.12
N LYS A 34 5.37 2.13 24.01
CA LYS A 34 5.72 1.99 25.44
C LYS A 34 4.87 0.94 26.17
N HIS A 35 3.62 0.74 25.76
CA HIS A 35 2.74 -0.23 26.40
C HIS A 35 3.04 -1.68 26.02
N ASN A 36 4.08 -1.95 25.23
CA ASN A 36 4.51 -3.28 24.81
C ASN A 36 3.30 -4.16 24.44
N ILE A 37 2.38 -3.56 23.69
CA ILE A 37 1.13 -4.20 23.30
C ILE A 37 1.56 -5.39 22.47
N LYS A 38 1.44 -6.61 23.01
CA LYS A 38 1.93 -7.84 22.38
C LYS A 38 1.52 -7.96 20.91
N ILE A 39 0.34 -7.44 20.54
CA ILE A 39 -0.18 -7.39 19.16
C ILE A 39 0.76 -6.69 18.16
N LEU A 40 1.63 -5.78 18.60
CA LEU A 40 2.57 -5.06 17.74
C LEU A 40 3.89 -5.80 17.50
N ASN A 41 4.16 -6.90 18.21
CA ASN A 41 5.38 -7.69 18.04
C ASN A 41 5.18 -8.78 16.99
N LEU A 42 5.21 -8.42 15.70
CA LEU A 42 4.95 -9.34 14.59
C LEU A 42 5.86 -10.58 14.60
N GLU A 43 7.09 -10.45 15.10
CA GLU A 43 8.08 -11.53 15.22
C GLU A 43 7.65 -12.64 16.19
N GLU A 44 6.72 -12.35 17.11
CA GLU A 44 6.15 -13.34 18.04
C GLU A 44 5.05 -14.19 17.38
N TYR A 45 4.44 -13.71 16.28
CA TYR A 45 3.27 -14.35 15.65
C TYR A 45 3.52 -14.89 14.25
N PHE A 46 4.51 -14.36 13.52
CA PHE A 46 4.74 -14.68 12.11
C PHE A 46 6.21 -15.04 11.84
N PRO A 47 6.48 -15.99 10.94
CA PRO A 47 7.84 -16.25 10.47
C PRO A 47 8.39 -15.04 9.69
N GLU A 48 9.72 -14.87 9.69
CA GLU A 48 10.40 -13.71 9.09
C GLU A 48 10.05 -13.50 7.60
N GLU A 49 9.88 -14.58 6.84
CA GLU A 49 9.48 -14.53 5.43
C GLU A 49 8.11 -13.86 5.22
N GLU A 50 7.14 -14.13 6.09
CA GLU A 50 5.81 -13.54 6.03
C GLU A 50 5.85 -12.06 6.42
N ILE A 51 6.65 -11.71 7.43
CA ILE A 51 6.88 -10.31 7.82
C ILE A 51 7.50 -9.53 6.65
N HIS A 52 8.45 -10.13 5.93
CA HIS A 52 9.03 -9.53 4.73
C HIS A 52 8.00 -9.30 3.62
N ASN A 53 7.14 -10.28 3.34
CA ASN A 53 6.06 -10.13 2.36
C ASN A 53 5.06 -9.04 2.77
N LEU A 54 4.69 -8.96 4.05
CA LEU A 54 3.83 -7.90 4.57
C LEU A 54 4.46 -6.51 4.41
N ARG A 55 5.77 -6.37 4.64
CA ARG A 55 6.50 -5.12 4.39
C ARG A 55 6.49 -4.73 2.91
N GLN A 56 6.68 -5.69 2.00
CA GLN A 56 6.59 -5.44 0.56
C GLN A 56 5.20 -4.93 0.16
N ILE A 57 4.14 -5.60 0.63
CA ILE A 57 2.74 -5.19 0.40
C ILE A 57 2.50 -3.79 0.97
N PHE A 58 2.98 -3.52 2.18
CA PHE A 58 2.86 -2.20 2.81
C PHE A 58 3.49 -1.09 1.93
N PHE A 59 4.71 -1.27 1.41
CA PHE A 59 5.33 -0.27 0.54
C PHE A 59 4.58 -0.05 -0.76
N LEU A 60 4.03 -1.13 -1.32
CA LEU A 60 3.21 -1.08 -2.53
C LEU A 60 1.91 -0.31 -2.31
N ILE A 61 1.22 -0.58 -1.20
CA ILE A 61 0.04 0.18 -0.77
C ILE A 61 0.41 1.66 -0.62
N MET A 62 1.48 1.98 0.08
CA MET A 62 1.91 3.38 0.26
C MET A 62 2.20 4.09 -1.07
N MET A 63 2.86 3.42 -2.02
CA MET A 63 3.05 3.97 -3.37
C MET A 63 1.70 4.24 -4.06
N GLY A 64 0.76 3.30 -3.96
CA GLY A 64 -0.60 3.43 -4.43
C GLY A 64 -1.34 4.64 -3.87
N LEU A 65 -1.33 4.77 -2.54
CA LEU A 65 -1.98 5.86 -1.82
C LEU A 65 -1.42 7.23 -2.25
N CYS A 66 -0.10 7.36 -2.38
CA CYS A 66 0.55 8.56 -2.90
C CYS A 66 0.12 8.86 -4.36
N PHE A 67 0.07 7.84 -5.21
CA PHE A 67 -0.36 8.01 -6.60
C PHE A 67 -1.82 8.44 -6.70
N ILE A 68 -2.71 7.87 -5.88
CA ILE A 68 -4.11 8.28 -5.79
C ILE A 68 -4.22 9.78 -5.46
N ASN A 69 -3.47 10.28 -4.47
CA ASN A 69 -3.44 11.71 -4.17
C ASN A 69 -2.95 12.56 -5.35
N ILE A 70 -1.94 12.12 -6.07
CA ILE A 70 -1.48 12.80 -7.30
C ILE A 70 -2.61 12.86 -8.33
N ILE A 71 -3.29 11.74 -8.56
CA ILE A 71 -4.39 11.69 -9.52
C ILE A 71 -5.52 12.62 -9.11
N TYR A 72 -5.89 12.70 -7.83
CA TYR A 72 -6.93 13.65 -7.39
C TYR A 72 -6.49 15.11 -7.45
N ALA A 73 -5.22 15.40 -7.18
CA ALA A 73 -4.68 16.74 -7.34
C ALA A 73 -4.72 17.19 -8.82
N LEU A 74 -4.66 16.25 -9.77
CA LEU A 74 -4.63 16.53 -11.22
C LEU A 74 -6.02 16.42 -11.89
N ILE A 75 -6.81 15.43 -11.51
CA ILE A 75 -8.15 15.16 -12.04
C ILE A 75 -9.12 15.78 -11.06
N PHE A 76 -9.64 16.94 -11.42
CA PHE A 76 -10.64 17.62 -10.61
C PHE A 76 -11.93 16.80 -10.53
N VAL A 77 -12.16 16.13 -9.39
CA VAL A 77 -13.37 15.35 -9.13
C VAL A 77 -14.31 16.15 -8.22
N ASN A 78 -15.53 16.40 -8.69
CA ASN A 78 -16.56 17.12 -7.92
C ASN A 78 -17.33 16.24 -6.92
N THR A 79 -17.04 14.94 -6.87
CA THR A 79 -17.69 13.97 -6.00
C THR A 79 -16.79 13.57 -4.84
N ASP A 80 -17.38 13.37 -3.66
CA ASP A 80 -16.71 12.88 -2.45
C ASP A 80 -15.52 13.72 -1.94
N GLN A 81 -15.51 15.03 -2.21
CA GLN A 81 -14.45 15.98 -1.84
C GLN A 81 -14.04 15.91 -0.36
N PHE A 82 -15.00 15.67 0.55
CA PHE A 82 -14.71 15.53 1.98
C PHE A 82 -13.85 14.30 2.30
N TYR A 83 -14.19 13.14 1.72
CA TYR A 83 -13.43 11.91 1.95
C TYR A 83 -12.04 12.01 1.32
N LEU A 84 -11.93 12.68 0.17
CA LEU A 84 -10.64 12.94 -0.48
C LEU A 84 -9.74 13.87 0.36
N ALA A 85 -10.29 14.95 0.91
CA ALA A 85 -9.55 15.84 1.82
C ALA A 85 -9.05 15.10 3.05
N LEU A 86 -9.90 14.26 3.66
CA LEU A 86 -9.53 13.47 4.83
C LEU A 86 -8.41 12.46 4.50
N PHE A 87 -8.52 11.79 3.35
CA PHE A 87 -7.54 10.83 2.87
C PHE A 87 -6.17 11.48 2.66
N ASP A 88 -6.12 12.64 1.99
CA ASP A 88 -4.89 13.40 1.80
C ASP A 88 -4.25 13.81 3.13
N ILE A 89 -5.07 14.31 4.08
CA ILE A 89 -4.61 14.65 5.43
C ILE A 89 -4.03 13.45 6.17
N LEU A 90 -4.69 12.29 6.12
CA LEU A 90 -4.24 11.08 6.82
C LEU A 90 -2.91 10.57 6.27
N ILE A 91 -2.75 10.54 4.95
CA ILE A 91 -1.49 10.10 4.32
C ILE A 91 -0.38 11.08 4.64
N SER A 92 -0.63 12.37 4.46
CA SER A 92 0.34 13.42 4.77
C SER A 92 0.74 13.37 6.25
N LEU A 93 -0.20 13.13 7.16
CA LEU A 93 0.07 12.97 8.59
C LEU A 93 0.94 11.73 8.88
N TYR A 94 0.61 10.58 8.27
CA TYR A 94 1.40 9.35 8.42
C TYR A 94 2.85 9.55 7.95
N LEU A 95 3.03 10.13 6.75
CA LEU A 95 4.33 10.45 6.20
C LEU A 95 5.08 11.46 7.08
N ALA A 96 4.38 12.47 7.61
CA ALA A 96 4.96 13.47 8.49
C ALA A 96 5.42 12.87 9.81
N ILE A 97 4.67 11.93 10.40
CA ILE A 97 5.03 11.26 11.66
C ILE A 97 6.31 10.43 11.46
N THR A 98 6.35 9.63 10.39
CA THR A 98 7.44 8.68 10.08
C THR A 98 8.70 9.33 9.49
N LEU A 99 8.60 10.57 8.98
CA LEU A 99 9.75 11.31 8.48
C LEU A 99 10.72 11.71 9.60
N ASP A 100 12.00 11.35 9.45
CA ASP A 100 13.08 11.85 10.30
C ASP A 100 13.29 13.36 10.06
N LYS A 101 13.31 14.16 11.12
CA LYS A 101 13.34 15.64 11.07
C LYS A 101 14.71 16.22 11.41
N SER A 102 15.74 15.36 11.50
CA SER A 102 17.11 15.74 11.82
C SER A 102 17.71 16.72 10.79
N SER A 103 17.48 16.48 9.50
CA SER A 103 18.07 17.26 8.41
C SER A 103 17.21 18.44 7.94
N LEU A 104 17.85 19.51 7.46
CA LEU A 104 17.17 20.66 6.86
C LEU A 104 16.30 20.25 5.67
N LYS A 105 16.79 19.33 4.83
CA LYS A 105 16.04 18.75 3.70
C LYS A 105 14.69 18.18 4.16
N ASN A 106 14.68 17.40 5.23
CA ASN A 106 13.46 16.78 5.72
C ASN A 106 12.52 17.79 6.42
N LYS A 107 13.05 18.87 6.98
CA LYS A 107 12.22 19.98 7.49
C LYS A 107 11.50 20.72 6.35
N ILE A 108 12.16 20.93 5.22
CA ILE A 108 11.53 21.51 4.02
C ILE A 108 10.45 20.56 3.49
N ILE A 109 10.76 19.26 3.37
CA ILE A 109 9.78 18.24 2.95
C ILE A 109 8.56 18.25 3.87
N LEU A 110 8.75 18.41 5.19
CA LEU A 110 7.65 18.47 6.15
C LEU A 110 6.69 19.64 5.88
N ILE A 111 7.22 20.82 5.54
CA ILE A 111 6.40 22.01 5.23
C ILE A 111 5.62 21.80 3.93
N LEU A 112 6.28 21.20 2.92
CA LEU A 112 5.67 20.92 1.62
C LEU A 112 4.67 19.74 1.68
N LEU A 113 4.72 18.93 2.74
CA LEU A 113 3.79 17.83 2.99
C LEU A 113 2.49 18.31 3.64
N VAL A 114 2.41 19.56 4.12
CA VAL A 114 1.19 20.10 4.74
C VAL A 114 0.09 20.16 3.68
N PRO A 115 -1.03 19.43 3.86
CA PRO A 115 -2.14 19.33 2.91
C PRO A 115 -2.99 20.60 2.92
N TYR A 116 -2.44 21.72 2.43
CA TYR A 116 -3.04 23.05 2.55
C TYR A 116 -4.47 23.08 2.01
N GLY A 117 -4.74 22.73 0.74
CA GLY A 117 -6.11 22.79 0.19
C GLY A 117 -7.09 21.87 0.89
N SER A 118 -6.67 20.66 1.29
CA SER A 118 -7.49 19.75 2.09
C SER A 118 -7.84 20.33 3.46
N LEU A 119 -6.87 20.98 4.14
CA LEU A 119 -7.11 21.66 5.41
C LEU A 119 -7.96 22.92 5.23
N THR A 120 -7.72 23.70 4.19
CA THR A 120 -8.52 24.88 3.85
C THR A 120 -9.99 24.49 3.66
N PHE A 121 -10.22 23.42 2.90
CA PHE A 121 -11.55 22.87 2.65
C PHE A 121 -12.24 22.42 3.94
N ILE A 122 -11.57 21.63 4.79
CA ILE A 122 -12.17 21.11 6.02
C ILE A 122 -12.41 22.20 7.07
N VAL A 123 -11.46 23.13 7.25
CA VAL A 123 -11.51 24.11 8.35
C VAL A 123 -12.34 25.33 7.99
N PHE A 124 -12.25 25.80 6.74
CA PHE A 124 -12.85 27.07 6.31
C PHE A 124 -13.96 26.89 5.28
N GLY A 125 -14.18 25.69 4.74
CA GLY A 125 -15.21 25.42 3.74
C GLY A 125 -14.93 26.04 2.37
N PHE A 126 -13.69 26.47 2.10
CA PHE A 126 -13.31 26.98 0.78
C PHE A 126 -13.13 25.83 -0.22
N THR A 127 -13.17 26.16 -1.51
CA THR A 127 -12.97 25.16 -2.58
C THR A 127 -11.63 24.46 -2.44
N LEU A 128 -11.63 23.14 -2.60
CA LEU A 128 -10.47 22.24 -2.46
C LEU A 128 -9.34 22.48 -3.48
N ILE A 129 -9.48 23.45 -4.39
CA ILE A 129 -8.48 23.75 -5.42
C ILE A 129 -7.74 25.04 -5.08
N SER A 130 -6.48 24.90 -4.72
CA SER A 130 -5.49 25.96 -4.74
C SER A 130 -4.32 25.54 -5.62
N LEU A 131 -3.66 26.50 -6.30
CA LEU A 131 -2.36 26.28 -6.95
C LEU A 131 -1.31 25.66 -5.99
N ILE A 132 -1.54 25.82 -4.70
CA ILE A 132 -0.71 25.27 -3.62
C ILE A 132 -0.83 23.74 -3.54
N ASP A 133 -1.94 23.13 -3.95
CA ASP A 133 -2.12 21.67 -3.90
C ASP A 133 -1.28 20.93 -4.94
N LEU A 134 -0.90 21.62 -6.01
CA LEU A 134 0.07 21.08 -6.99
C LEU A 134 1.47 20.91 -6.39
N ILE A 135 1.77 21.56 -5.26
CA ILE A 135 3.04 21.37 -4.54
C ILE A 135 3.13 19.97 -3.93
N HIS A 136 1.99 19.32 -3.63
CA HIS A 136 2.00 17.94 -3.13
C HIS A 136 2.41 16.92 -4.18
N VAL A 137 2.14 17.17 -5.46
CA VAL A 137 2.48 16.25 -6.54
C VAL A 137 3.97 15.85 -6.52
N PRO A 138 4.94 16.77 -6.56
CA PRO A 138 6.36 16.41 -6.49
C PRO A 138 6.75 15.76 -5.15
N ILE A 139 6.08 16.10 -4.04
CA ILE A 139 6.32 15.49 -2.73
C ILE A 139 5.85 14.04 -2.70
N PHE A 140 4.66 13.75 -3.21
CA PHE A 140 4.15 12.39 -3.31
C PHE A 140 4.99 11.55 -4.29
N ILE A 141 5.47 12.13 -5.40
CA ILE A 141 6.44 11.46 -6.29
C ILE A 141 7.72 11.10 -5.52
N TYR A 142 8.26 12.04 -4.73
CA TYR A 142 9.45 11.78 -3.91
C TYR A 142 9.23 10.61 -2.93
N PHE A 143 8.08 10.58 -2.24
CA PHE A 143 7.76 9.47 -1.33
C PHE A 143 7.51 8.16 -2.07
N MET A 144 6.86 8.18 -3.24
CA MET A 144 6.71 7.00 -4.10
C MET A 144 8.07 6.40 -4.46
N MET A 145 9.02 7.23 -4.92
CA MET A 145 10.38 6.77 -5.23
C MET A 145 11.06 6.16 -4.01
N LYS A 146 10.95 6.79 -2.84
CA LYS A 146 11.53 6.27 -1.59
C LYS A 146 10.92 4.94 -1.17
N TYR A 147 9.61 4.74 -1.34
CA TYR A 147 8.97 3.46 -1.07
C TYR A 147 9.29 2.41 -2.12
N TYR A 148 9.50 2.82 -3.38
CA TYR A 148 9.95 1.92 -4.45
C TYR A 148 11.35 1.38 -4.20
N GLU A 149 12.29 2.23 -3.78
CA GLU A 149 13.65 1.80 -3.39
C GLU A 149 13.61 0.74 -2.29
N LYS A 150 12.80 0.98 -1.24
CA LYS A 150 12.57 -0.01 -0.18
C LYS A 150 11.95 -1.28 -0.75
N PHE A 151 10.89 -1.16 -1.54
CA PHE A 151 10.23 -2.31 -2.16
C PHE A 151 11.23 -3.17 -2.97
N GLN A 152 12.13 -2.55 -3.74
CA GLN A 152 13.16 -3.26 -4.49
C GLN A 152 14.17 -3.98 -3.59
N GLU A 153 14.61 -3.34 -2.51
CA GLU A 153 15.52 -3.94 -1.53
C GLU A 153 14.93 -5.24 -0.97
N TYR A 154 13.66 -5.21 -0.55
CA TYR A 154 12.97 -6.38 -0.03
C TYR A 154 12.58 -7.41 -1.11
N THR A 155 12.46 -7.00 -2.37
CA THR A 155 12.05 -7.86 -3.48
C THR A 155 13.22 -8.65 -4.08
N LYS A 156 14.41 -8.02 -4.18
CA LYS A 156 15.58 -8.64 -4.80
C LYS A 156 16.04 -9.91 -4.08
N SER A 157 15.67 -10.09 -2.81
CA SER A 157 15.94 -11.32 -2.06
C SER A 157 15.02 -12.50 -2.42
N ASN A 158 13.79 -12.25 -2.90
CA ASN A 158 12.71 -13.25 -2.90
C ASN A 158 12.06 -13.53 -4.27
N GLY A 159 12.50 -12.90 -5.36
CA GLY A 159 12.08 -13.23 -6.75
C GLY A 159 10.62 -12.95 -7.14
N LEU A 160 9.76 -12.56 -6.19
CA LEU A 160 8.31 -12.42 -6.40
C LEU A 160 7.86 -11.00 -6.83
N GLY A 161 8.69 -9.98 -6.66
CA GLY A 161 8.17 -8.60 -6.67
C GLY A 161 7.84 -8.02 -8.04
N ILE A 162 8.31 -8.59 -9.16
CA ILE A 162 7.83 -8.18 -10.49
C ILE A 162 6.36 -8.57 -10.64
N ALA A 163 5.97 -9.77 -10.21
CA ALA A 163 4.58 -10.22 -10.26
C ALA A 163 3.68 -9.38 -9.33
N VAL A 164 4.17 -9.02 -8.14
CA VAL A 164 3.44 -8.16 -7.19
C VAL A 164 3.25 -6.74 -7.75
N ILE A 165 4.29 -6.13 -8.33
CA ILE A 165 4.17 -4.81 -8.99
C ILE A 165 3.16 -4.88 -10.13
N LEU A 166 3.25 -5.91 -10.99
CA LEU A 166 2.39 -6.04 -12.16
C LEU A 166 0.94 -6.26 -11.76
N LEU A 167 0.70 -7.11 -10.76
CA LEU A 167 -0.63 -7.32 -10.18
C LEU A 167 -1.21 -6.01 -9.64
N PHE A 168 -0.43 -5.28 -8.86
CA PHE A 168 -0.85 -4.00 -8.31
C PHE A 168 -1.15 -2.99 -9.41
N ALA A 169 -0.28 -2.88 -10.42
CA ALA A 169 -0.49 -2.00 -11.56
C ALA A 169 -1.77 -2.34 -12.34
N ILE A 170 -2.08 -3.63 -12.55
CA ILE A 170 -3.31 -4.07 -13.21
C ILE A 170 -4.54 -3.62 -12.41
N ILE A 171 -4.60 -3.96 -11.12
CA ILE A 171 -5.72 -3.57 -10.25
C ILE A 171 -5.87 -2.05 -10.23
N PHE A 172 -4.74 -1.35 -10.13
CA PHE A 172 -4.70 0.10 -10.02
C PHE A 172 -5.16 0.81 -11.30
N VAL A 173 -4.66 0.40 -12.47
CA VAL A 173 -5.09 0.95 -13.76
C VAL A 173 -6.56 0.65 -14.00
N SER A 174 -7.00 -0.57 -13.71
CA SER A 174 -8.41 -0.92 -13.83
C SER A 174 -9.31 -0.12 -12.90
N PHE A 175 -8.86 0.25 -11.71
CA PHE A 175 -9.58 1.18 -10.82
C PHE A 175 -9.81 2.54 -11.48
N LEU A 176 -8.78 3.13 -12.10
CA LEU A 176 -8.93 4.42 -12.80
C LEU A 176 -9.84 4.30 -14.02
N VAL A 177 -9.67 3.24 -14.81
CA VAL A 177 -10.51 2.99 -16.00
C VAL A 177 -11.97 2.81 -15.60
N THR A 178 -12.26 2.01 -14.57
CA THR A 178 -13.64 1.83 -14.07
C THR A 178 -14.22 3.17 -13.62
N GLN A 179 -13.47 3.96 -12.85
CA GLN A 179 -13.95 5.25 -12.36
C GLN A 179 -14.32 6.18 -13.52
N LEU A 180 -13.45 6.30 -14.53
CA LEU A 180 -13.67 7.17 -15.69
C LEU A 180 -14.83 6.70 -16.58
N VAL A 181 -14.87 5.41 -16.87
CA VAL A 181 -15.82 4.85 -17.85
C VAL A 181 -17.21 4.67 -17.24
N GLU A 182 -17.30 4.28 -15.97
CA GLU A 182 -18.59 4.13 -15.27
C GLU A 182 -19.07 5.45 -14.64
N ASN A 183 -18.22 6.49 -14.62
CA ASN A 183 -18.49 7.77 -13.96
C ASN A 183 -19.00 7.58 -12.51
N VAL A 184 -18.39 6.64 -11.80
CA VAL A 184 -18.68 6.34 -10.41
C VAL A 184 -17.65 7.02 -9.52
N ASN A 185 -17.98 7.18 -8.24
CA ASN A 185 -16.99 7.65 -7.29
C ASN A 185 -15.86 6.62 -7.09
N PRO A 186 -14.72 7.03 -6.51
CA PRO A 186 -13.61 6.14 -6.25
C PRO A 186 -13.95 4.92 -5.39
N LEU A 187 -14.80 5.08 -4.37
CA LEU A 187 -15.13 3.99 -3.47
C LEU A 187 -15.88 2.87 -4.22
N ASP A 188 -16.87 3.25 -5.02
CA ASP A 188 -17.65 2.36 -5.86
C ASP A 188 -16.76 1.70 -6.93
N SER A 189 -15.83 2.46 -7.54
CA SER A 189 -14.85 1.91 -8.48
C SER A 189 -13.95 0.85 -7.82
N MET A 190 -13.48 1.10 -6.60
CA MET A 190 -12.66 0.14 -5.85
C MET A 190 -13.46 -1.13 -5.55
N VAL A 191 -14.72 -0.99 -5.09
CA VAL A 191 -15.61 -2.13 -4.85
C VAL A 191 -15.86 -2.93 -6.13
N MET A 192 -16.13 -2.26 -7.25
CA MET A 192 -16.31 -2.89 -8.57
C MET A 192 -15.07 -3.69 -8.98
N VAL A 193 -13.88 -3.08 -8.92
CA VAL A 193 -12.63 -3.73 -9.32
C VAL A 193 -12.26 -4.87 -8.38
N SER A 194 -12.40 -4.71 -7.07
CA SER A 194 -12.13 -5.77 -6.10
C SER A 194 -13.07 -6.96 -6.30
N ASN A 195 -14.37 -6.71 -6.53
CA ASN A 195 -15.33 -7.78 -6.81
C ASN A 195 -15.01 -8.52 -8.11
N ALA A 196 -14.71 -7.78 -9.18
CA ALA A 196 -14.32 -8.37 -10.46
C ALA A 196 -13.03 -9.19 -10.35
N PHE A 197 -11.99 -8.64 -9.73
CA PHE A 197 -10.69 -9.30 -9.59
C PHE A 197 -10.75 -10.57 -8.71
N THR A 198 -11.52 -10.53 -7.61
CA THR A 198 -11.68 -11.67 -6.69
C THR A 198 -12.73 -12.68 -7.14
N SER A 199 -13.44 -12.40 -8.25
CA SER A 199 -14.56 -13.22 -8.73
C SER A 199 -15.69 -13.37 -7.70
N ASN A 200 -15.82 -12.43 -6.77
CA ASN A 200 -16.96 -12.33 -5.87
C ASN A 200 -18.16 -11.86 -6.70
N GLY A 201 -19.02 -12.80 -7.11
CA GLY A 201 -20.14 -12.64 -8.06
C GLY A 201 -21.27 -11.68 -7.65
N TYR A 202 -21.00 -10.67 -6.82
CA TYR A 202 -21.93 -9.57 -6.60
C TYR A 202 -22.11 -8.78 -7.90
N ALA A 203 -23.35 -8.41 -8.21
CA ALA A 203 -23.82 -7.80 -9.46
C ALA A 203 -23.30 -6.39 -9.75
N VAL A 204 -22.10 -6.04 -9.27
CA VAL A 204 -21.44 -4.76 -9.46
C VAL A 204 -20.38 -4.88 -10.56
N LEU A 205 -20.76 -5.48 -11.69
CA LEU A 205 -19.98 -5.37 -12.93
C LEU A 205 -20.36 -4.05 -13.61
N GLY A 206 -19.41 -3.42 -14.30
CA GLY A 206 -19.65 -2.16 -14.99
C GLY A 206 -20.93 -2.19 -15.86
N LYS A 207 -21.70 -1.10 -15.85
CA LYS A 207 -22.93 -0.97 -16.63
C LYS A 207 -22.61 -0.65 -18.10
N THR A 208 -21.53 0.07 -18.35
CA THR A 208 -21.08 0.49 -19.67
C THR A 208 -20.31 -0.62 -20.39
N VAL A 209 -20.16 -0.50 -21.72
CA VAL A 209 -19.37 -1.45 -22.50
C VAL A 209 -17.91 -1.47 -22.03
N GLY A 210 -17.30 -0.30 -21.80
CA GLY A 210 -15.91 -0.24 -21.37
C GLY A 210 -15.70 -0.78 -19.94
N GLY A 211 -16.62 -0.53 -19.01
CA GLY A 211 -16.56 -1.12 -17.66
C GLY A 211 -16.77 -2.63 -17.67
N LYS A 212 -17.62 -3.17 -18.56
CA LYS A 212 -17.76 -4.62 -18.77
C LYS A 212 -16.48 -5.25 -19.30
N LEU A 213 -15.84 -4.64 -20.29
CA LEU A 213 -14.56 -5.13 -20.84
C LEU A 213 -13.45 -5.11 -19.79
N ASN A 214 -13.36 -4.03 -18.99
CA ASN A 214 -12.41 -3.95 -17.89
C ASN A 214 -12.67 -5.02 -16.82
N SER A 215 -13.95 -5.20 -16.44
CA SER A 215 -14.34 -6.24 -15.49
C SER A 215 -14.03 -7.65 -16.02
N LEU A 216 -14.23 -7.90 -17.31
CA LEU A 216 -13.90 -9.19 -17.94
C LEU A 216 -12.38 -9.43 -17.91
N ALA A 217 -11.57 -8.43 -18.26
CA ALA A 217 -10.12 -8.54 -18.18
C ALA A 217 -9.64 -8.81 -16.74
N LEU A 218 -10.24 -8.15 -15.75
CA LEU A 218 -9.94 -8.37 -14.34
C LEU A 218 -10.33 -9.76 -13.84
N VAL A 219 -11.51 -10.27 -14.20
CA VAL A 219 -11.97 -11.61 -13.81
C VAL A 219 -11.02 -12.67 -14.39
N TRP A 220 -10.71 -12.59 -15.69
CA TRP A 220 -9.79 -13.54 -16.32
C TRP A 220 -8.36 -13.40 -15.80
N GLY A 221 -7.88 -12.18 -15.60
CA GLY A 221 -6.56 -11.92 -15.01
C GLY A 221 -6.45 -12.47 -13.59
N GLY A 222 -7.45 -12.20 -12.75
CA GLY A 222 -7.54 -12.73 -11.38
C GLY A 222 -7.61 -14.26 -11.35
N TYR A 223 -8.41 -14.87 -12.23
CA TYR A 223 -8.52 -16.32 -12.35
C TYR A 223 -7.21 -16.98 -12.77
N LEU A 224 -6.55 -16.45 -13.81
CA LEU A 224 -5.26 -16.96 -14.27
C LEU A 224 -4.18 -16.81 -13.21
N LEU A 225 -4.10 -15.64 -12.56
CA LEU A 225 -3.11 -15.38 -11.51
C LEU A 225 -3.35 -16.25 -10.28
N SER A 226 -4.60 -16.40 -9.83
CA SER A 226 -4.96 -17.29 -8.73
C SER A 226 -4.64 -18.75 -9.05
N GLY A 227 -4.93 -19.20 -10.27
CA GLY A 227 -4.61 -20.55 -10.73
C GLY A 227 -3.10 -20.82 -10.75
N VAL A 228 -2.31 -19.92 -11.36
CA VAL A 228 -0.85 -20.03 -11.42
C VAL A 228 -0.22 -19.92 -10.04
N ALA A 229 -0.67 -18.97 -9.21
CA ALA A 229 -0.16 -18.80 -7.84
C ALA A 229 -0.46 -20.02 -6.98
N THR A 230 -1.69 -20.54 -7.02
CA THR A 230 -2.09 -21.74 -6.27
C THR A 230 -1.32 -22.96 -6.75
N ALA A 231 -1.15 -23.15 -8.05
CA ALA A 231 -0.37 -24.26 -8.61
C ALA A 231 1.12 -24.16 -8.22
N THR A 232 1.70 -22.96 -8.27
CA THR A 232 3.09 -22.72 -7.88
C THR A 232 3.30 -22.96 -6.38
N LEU A 233 2.38 -22.45 -5.55
CA LEU A 233 2.42 -22.65 -4.10
C LEU A 233 2.26 -24.15 -3.76
N THR A 234 1.31 -24.83 -4.38
CA THR A 234 1.07 -26.27 -4.19
C THR A 234 2.29 -27.08 -4.63
N ALA A 235 2.89 -26.76 -5.78
CA ALA A 235 4.12 -27.40 -6.24
C ALA A 235 5.30 -27.15 -5.28
N GLY A 236 5.41 -25.93 -4.72
CA GLY A 236 6.39 -25.58 -3.70
C GLY A 236 6.21 -26.39 -2.41
N ILE A 237 4.98 -26.49 -1.91
CA ILE A 237 4.63 -27.29 -0.72
C ILE A 237 4.93 -28.77 -0.96
N LEU A 238 4.48 -29.32 -2.09
CA LEU A 238 4.73 -30.72 -2.43
C LEU A 238 6.23 -31.00 -2.59
N LYS A 239 6.97 -30.12 -3.27
CA LYS A 239 8.43 -30.27 -3.41
C LYS A 239 9.11 -30.26 -2.04
N ARG A 240 8.72 -29.35 -1.14
CA ARG A 240 9.29 -29.28 0.22
C ARG A 240 8.95 -30.55 1.00
N TYR A 241 7.68 -30.94 1.05
CA TYR A 241 7.20 -32.13 1.73
C TYR A 241 7.89 -33.41 1.23
N PHE A 242 8.00 -33.58 -0.09
CA PHE A 242 8.70 -34.73 -0.67
C PHE A 242 10.22 -34.66 -0.50
N SER A 243 10.84 -33.48 -0.49
CA SER A 243 12.28 -33.35 -0.21
C SER A 243 12.62 -33.68 1.24
N GLU A 244 11.75 -33.29 2.19
CA GLU A 244 11.89 -33.65 3.59
C GLU A 244 11.69 -35.16 3.77
N LYS A 245 10.68 -35.75 3.12
CA LYS A 245 10.48 -37.21 3.11
C LYS A 245 11.63 -38.00 2.48
N LEU A 246 12.21 -37.49 1.39
CA LEU A 246 13.36 -38.11 0.74
C LEU A 246 14.60 -38.08 1.64
N LYS A 247 14.86 -36.94 2.30
CA LYS A 247 15.93 -36.85 3.30
C LYS A 247 15.74 -37.82 4.47
N GLU A 248 14.50 -37.97 4.94
CA GLU A 248 14.17 -38.89 6.03
C GLU A 248 14.33 -40.37 5.62
N HIS A 249 14.02 -40.68 4.35
CA HIS A 249 14.26 -42.01 3.78
C HIS A 249 15.75 -42.30 3.57
N ASP A 250 16.53 -41.32 3.08
CA ASP A 250 17.97 -41.44 2.92
C ASP A 250 18.66 -41.68 4.27
N GLN A 251 18.25 -40.94 5.33
CA GLN A 251 18.74 -41.16 6.69
C GLN A 251 18.44 -42.57 7.21
N LYS A 252 17.23 -43.09 6.99
CA LYS A 252 16.88 -44.47 7.39
C LYS A 252 17.65 -45.54 6.60
N ILE A 253 17.96 -45.29 5.34
CA ILE A 253 18.77 -46.20 4.52
C ILE A 253 20.22 -46.21 5.03
N ASP A 254 20.77 -45.06 5.39
CA ASP A 254 22.12 -44.96 5.93
C ASP A 254 22.22 -45.63 7.32
N GLU A 255 21.22 -45.44 8.19
CA GLU A 255 21.14 -46.17 9.47
C GLU A 255 21.05 -47.70 9.26
N LEU A 256 20.29 -48.17 8.27
CA LEU A 256 20.22 -49.59 7.94
C LEU A 256 21.55 -50.14 7.42
N LYS A 257 22.27 -49.37 6.60
CA LYS A 257 23.60 -49.77 6.11
C LYS A 257 24.60 -49.87 7.25
N GLU A 258 24.60 -48.91 8.17
CA GLU A 258 25.46 -48.96 9.36
C GLU A 258 25.15 -50.19 10.22
N LEU A 259 23.87 -50.52 10.43
CA LEU A 259 23.46 -51.72 11.17
C LEU A 259 23.88 -53.02 10.48
N ILE A 260 23.78 -53.11 9.15
CA ILE A 260 24.21 -54.27 8.36
C ILE A 260 25.74 -54.42 8.41
N GLU A 261 26.49 -53.34 8.25
CA GLU A 261 27.96 -53.39 8.35
C GLU A 261 28.43 -53.79 9.76
N LYS A 262 27.71 -53.39 10.80
CA LYS A 262 28.00 -53.79 12.18
C LYS A 262 27.74 -55.29 12.39
N ASN A 263 26.61 -55.80 11.91
CA ASN A 263 26.26 -57.23 12.01
C ASN A 263 27.17 -58.15 11.18
N ASN A 264 27.78 -57.65 10.09
CA ASN A 264 28.71 -58.45 9.27
C ASN A 264 30.15 -58.45 9.81
N LYS A 265 30.44 -57.70 10.87
CA LYS A 265 31.77 -57.63 11.52
C LYS A 265 31.85 -58.46 12.81
N ASP A 266 30.73 -58.99 13.29
CA ASP A 266 30.62 -59.99 14.37
C ASP A 266 30.49 -61.41 13.77
#